data_AF-A0A3N0ZHJ4-F1
#
_entry.id   AF-A0A3N0ZHJ4-F1
#
_cell.length_a   1.000
_cell.length_b   1.000
_cell.length_c   1.000
_cell.angle_alpha   90.00
_cell.angle_beta   90.00
_cell.angle_gamma   90.00
#
_symmetry.space_group_name_H-M   'P 1'
#
loop_
_entity.id
_entity.type
_entity.pdbx_description
1 polymer ?
#
loop_
_entity_poly.entity_id
_entity_poly.type
_entity_poly.pdbx_seq_one_letter_code
_entity_poly.pdbx_strand_id
1 'polypeptide(L)'
;MFSTEKDPTYTYLNDGYYKPRLILKRGNETSYYKITLTISPLIKVDFEYTKNESNCPVLVPFGNTSSGKIEDITWNFGDKSTSKEVDPIYEYKVGGEYQVTLTVKSMKNLNSISKNIKDKRTTNQIK
;
A
#
# COMPACT_ATOMS: atom_id res chain seq x y z
N MET A 1 25.77 14.45 8.32
CA MET A 1 26.81 13.53 8.83
C MET A 1 27.81 13.28 7.70
N PHE A 2 29.11 13.28 7.99
CA PHE A 2 30.18 12.99 7.03
C PHE A 2 31.01 11.82 7.57
N SER A 3 31.47 10.92 6.70
CA SER A 3 32.40 9.83 7.06
C SER A 3 33.69 9.98 6.27
N THR A 4 34.80 9.55 6.87
CA THR A 4 36.15 9.56 6.29
C THR A 4 36.70 8.15 6.08
N GLU A 5 35.88 7.11 6.27
CA GLU A 5 36.25 5.72 6.04
C GLU A 5 36.33 5.39 4.55
N LYS A 6 37.13 4.37 4.20
CA LYS A 6 37.32 3.92 2.82
C LYS A 6 36.04 3.36 2.20
N ASP A 7 35.18 2.73 3.01
CA ASP A 7 33.93 2.08 2.60
C ASP A 7 32.81 2.38 3.62
N PRO A 8 32.34 3.64 3.72
CA PRO A 8 31.39 4.03 4.75
C PRO A 8 30.02 3.43 4.49
N THR A 9 29.43 2.80 5.51
CA THR A 9 28.03 2.33 5.46
C THR A 9 27.13 3.32 6.17
N TYR A 10 25.95 3.59 5.61
CA TYR A 10 24.93 4.42 6.23
C TYR A 10 23.55 3.80 6.01
N THR A 11 22.85 3.52 7.11
CA THR A 11 21.48 3.00 7.09
C THR A 11 20.50 4.14 7.22
N TYR A 12 19.61 4.28 6.23
CA TYR A 12 18.50 5.22 6.29
C TYR A 12 17.34 4.58 7.05
N LEU A 13 17.00 5.15 8.22
CA LEU A 13 15.98 4.60 9.12
C LEU A 13 14.55 5.04 8.76
N ASN A 14 14.42 6.11 7.97
CA ASN A 14 13.14 6.66 7.56
C ASN A 14 13.01 6.65 6.05
N ASP A 15 11.77 6.55 5.59
CA ASP A 15 11.42 6.73 4.19
C ASP A 15 11.71 8.18 3.75
N GLY A 16 12.32 8.37 2.58
CA GLY A 16 12.59 9.72 2.09
C GLY A 16 13.56 9.81 0.91
N TYR A 17 13.60 10.99 0.29
CA TYR A 17 14.53 11.29 -0.81
C TYR A 17 15.89 11.71 -0.26
N TYR A 18 16.88 10.82 -0.35
CA TYR A 18 18.25 11.09 0.08
C TYR A 18 19.16 11.45 -1.11
N LYS A 19 19.99 12.48 -0.93
CA LYS A 19 21.01 12.90 -1.90
C LYS A 19 22.40 12.78 -1.29
N PRO A 20 22.90 11.55 -1.05
CA PRO A 20 24.25 11.37 -0.52
C PRO A 20 25.29 12.00 -1.47
N ARG A 21 26.35 12.53 -0.88
CA ARG A 21 27.48 13.12 -1.63
C ARG A 21 28.76 12.43 -1.16
N LEU A 22 29.54 11.92 -2.11
CA LEU A 22 30.90 11.49 -1.83
C LEU A 22 31.83 12.69 -2.05
N ILE A 23 32.63 13.00 -1.03
CA ILE A 23 33.60 14.10 -1.06
C ILE A 23 34.99 13.48 -1.02
N LEU A 24 35.79 13.74 -2.05
CA LEU A 24 37.21 13.36 -2.09
C LEU A 24 38.02 14.64 -1.89
N LYS A 25 38.83 14.68 -0.82
CA LYS A 25 39.78 15.78 -0.56
C LYS A 25 41.21 15.30 -0.74
N ARG A 26 42.01 16.03 -1.51
CA ARG A 26 43.46 15.82 -1.66
C ARG A 26 44.17 17.16 -1.53
N GLY A 27 44.78 17.43 -0.37
CA GLY A 27 45.37 18.75 -0.08
C GLY A 27 44.30 19.85 -0.10
N ASN A 28 44.55 20.94 -0.84
CA ASN A 28 43.58 22.03 -1.04
C ASN A 28 42.52 21.72 -2.11
N GLU A 29 42.64 20.60 -2.83
CA GLU A 29 41.69 20.21 -3.86
C GLU A 29 40.54 19.40 -3.25
N THR A 30 39.30 19.78 -3.61
CA THR A 30 38.09 19.05 -3.25
C THR A 30 37.35 18.67 -4.53
N SER A 31 37.07 17.38 -4.72
CA SER A 31 36.22 16.87 -5.80
C SER A 31 34.95 16.25 -5.24
N TYR A 32 33.86 16.31 -6.00
CA TYR A 32 32.54 15.81 -5.62
C TYR A 32 32.05 14.76 -6.62
N TYR A 33 31.64 13.61 -6.11
CA TYR A 33 30.85 12.64 -6.88
C TYR A 33 29.42 12.62 -6.33
N LYS A 34 28.46 12.95 -7.19
CA LYS A 34 27.03 12.92 -6.86
C LYS A 34 26.51 11.51 -7.13
N ILE A 35 26.06 10.82 -6.08
CA ILE A 35 25.34 9.56 -6.20
C ILE A 35 23.87 9.86 -5.90
N THR A 36 23.00 9.62 -6.87
CA THR A 36 21.55 9.74 -6.66
C THR A 36 20.99 8.40 -6.22
N LEU A 37 20.83 8.21 -4.92
CA LEU A 37 20.15 7.05 -4.36
C LEU A 37 18.66 7.38 -4.17
N THR A 38 17.78 6.75 -4.95
CA THR A 38 16.34 6.88 -4.69
C THR A 38 15.91 5.77 -3.75
N ILE A 39 15.76 6.09 -2.46
CA ILE A 39 15.02 5.25 -1.54
C ILE A 39 13.56 5.69 -1.64
N SER A 40 12.77 4.97 -2.44
CA SER A 40 11.33 5.27 -2.55
C SER A 40 10.68 5.04 -1.18
N PRO A 41 9.79 5.94 -0.70
CA PRO A 41 8.98 5.64 0.46
C PRO A 41 8.20 4.35 0.18
N LEU A 42 8.24 3.42 1.14
CA LEU A 42 7.57 2.14 1.00
C LEU A 42 6.08 2.41 1.17
N ILE A 43 5.29 2.30 0.10
CA ILE A 43 3.84 2.30 0.26
C ILE A 43 3.47 1.06 1.06
N LYS A 44 2.94 1.27 2.28
CA LYS A 44 2.32 0.18 3.04
C LYS A 44 0.88 0.12 2.60
N VAL A 45 0.47 -1.01 2.05
CA VAL A 45 -0.91 -1.23 1.62
C VAL A 45 -1.61 -2.06 2.67
N ASP A 46 -2.68 -1.52 3.23
CA ASP A 46 -3.52 -2.22 4.19
C ASP A 46 -4.94 -1.65 4.16
N PHE A 47 -5.90 -2.42 4.64
CA PHE A 47 -7.27 -1.98 4.82
C PHE A 47 -8.00 -2.72 5.92
N GLU A 48 -9.04 -2.11 6.45
CA GLU A 48 -9.97 -2.76 7.36
C GLU A 48 -11.37 -2.85 6.75
N TYR A 49 -12.20 -3.71 7.33
CA TYR A 49 -13.60 -3.81 6.97
C TYR A 49 -14.41 -4.23 8.20
N THR A 50 -15.66 -3.81 8.27
CA THR A 50 -16.59 -4.29 9.31
C THR A 50 -17.71 -5.09 8.66
N LYS A 51 -18.00 -6.27 9.20
CA LYS A 51 -19.02 -7.16 8.66
C LYS A 51 -20.30 -7.04 9.50
N ASN A 52 -21.36 -6.56 8.88
CA ASN A 52 -22.70 -6.55 9.48
C ASN A 52 -23.45 -7.82 9.05
N GLU A 53 -23.35 -8.90 9.83
CA GLU A 53 -23.88 -10.24 9.47
C GLU A 53 -25.42 -10.35 9.48
N SER A 54 -26.14 -9.26 9.68
CA SER A 54 -27.53 -9.34 10.14
C SER A 54 -28.58 -9.52 9.03
N ASN A 55 -28.35 -9.11 7.77
CA ASN A 55 -29.40 -9.12 6.73
C ASN A 55 -28.87 -9.39 5.31
N CYS A 56 -29.71 -9.92 4.41
CA CYS A 56 -29.51 -9.88 2.96
C CYS A 56 -30.21 -8.66 2.35
N PRO A 57 -29.51 -7.81 1.59
CA PRO A 57 -28.07 -7.81 1.29
C PRO A 57 -27.18 -7.33 2.47
N VAL A 58 -25.89 -7.74 2.50
CA VAL A 58 -24.91 -7.24 3.50
C VAL A 58 -24.20 -6.02 2.93
N LEU A 59 -24.22 -4.91 3.68
CA LEU A 59 -23.38 -3.75 3.41
C LEU A 59 -22.08 -3.86 4.22
N VAL A 60 -20.95 -3.85 3.52
CA VAL A 60 -19.60 -3.90 4.11
C VAL A 60 -18.91 -2.56 3.83
N PRO A 61 -18.71 -1.70 4.84
CA PRO A 61 -17.80 -0.58 4.71
C PRO A 61 -16.35 -1.06 4.73
N PHE A 62 -15.56 -0.56 3.79
CA PHE A 62 -14.12 -0.76 3.71
C PHE A 62 -13.41 0.54 4.07
N GLY A 63 -12.38 0.44 4.90
CA GLY A 63 -11.53 1.56 5.29
C GLY A 63 -10.11 1.36 4.78
N ASN A 64 -9.62 2.25 3.93
CA ASN A 64 -8.23 2.24 3.51
C ASN A 64 -7.32 2.70 4.65
N THR A 65 -6.41 1.83 5.10
CA THR A 65 -5.40 2.13 6.13
C THR A 65 -3.98 2.18 5.58
N SER A 66 -3.87 2.31 4.24
CA SER A 66 -2.59 2.43 3.54
C SER A 66 -1.88 3.73 3.88
N SER A 67 -0.55 3.70 3.87
CA SER A 67 0.30 4.86 4.15
C SER A 67 1.33 5.12 3.05
N GLY A 68 1.84 6.35 3.02
CA GLY A 68 2.75 6.84 1.99
C GLY A 68 2.06 7.79 1.00
N LYS A 69 2.76 8.15 -0.08
CA LYS A 69 2.22 9.04 -1.12
C LYS A 69 1.41 8.21 -2.13
N ILE A 70 0.09 8.22 -1.96
CA ILE A 70 -0.88 7.51 -2.79
C ILE A 70 -1.37 8.46 -3.90
N GLU A 71 -1.36 7.97 -5.14
CA GLU A 71 -1.88 8.68 -6.33
C GLU A 71 -3.20 8.09 -6.82
N ASP A 72 -3.37 6.77 -6.67
CA ASP A 72 -4.58 6.07 -7.10
C ASP A 72 -4.87 4.88 -6.19
N ILE A 73 -6.16 4.54 -6.05
CA ILE A 73 -6.66 3.39 -5.32
C ILE A 73 -7.65 2.64 -6.20
N THR A 74 -7.58 1.32 -6.15
CA THR A 74 -8.56 0.47 -6.81
C THR A 74 -8.89 -0.72 -5.94
N TRP A 75 -10.18 -0.89 -5.67
CA TRP A 75 -10.77 -2.03 -5.01
C TRP A 75 -11.25 -3.04 -6.04
N ASN A 76 -11.08 -4.32 -5.74
CA ASN A 76 -11.77 -5.44 -6.37
C ASN A 76 -12.47 -6.24 -5.28
N PHE A 77 -13.79 -6.39 -5.37
CA PHE A 77 -14.60 -6.97 -4.30
C PHE A 77 -14.71 -8.50 -4.37
N GLY A 78 -14.00 -9.15 -5.31
CA GLY A 78 -13.98 -10.61 -5.47
C GLY A 78 -15.10 -11.18 -6.34
N ASP A 79 -16.03 -10.35 -6.80
CA ASP A 79 -17.17 -10.72 -7.67
C ASP A 79 -17.13 -10.00 -9.03
N LYS A 80 -15.94 -9.50 -9.41
CA LYS A 80 -15.66 -8.67 -10.60
C LYS A 80 -16.08 -7.20 -10.50
N SER A 81 -16.77 -6.79 -9.45
CA SER A 81 -17.01 -5.38 -9.18
C SER A 81 -15.75 -4.68 -8.67
N THR A 82 -15.63 -3.39 -8.99
CA THR A 82 -14.50 -2.56 -8.58
C THR A 82 -14.95 -1.20 -8.07
N SER A 83 -14.09 -0.52 -7.31
CA SER A 83 -14.31 0.88 -6.88
C SER A 83 -13.00 1.65 -6.87
N LYS A 84 -13.08 2.96 -7.05
CA LYS A 84 -11.96 3.91 -6.89
C LYS A 84 -12.15 4.85 -5.69
N GLU A 85 -13.21 4.64 -4.91
CA GLU A 85 -13.42 5.37 -3.67
C GLU A 85 -12.36 4.98 -2.64
N VAL A 86 -11.96 5.91 -1.78
CA VAL A 86 -10.97 5.64 -0.73
C VAL A 86 -11.55 4.65 0.28
N ASP A 87 -12.79 4.90 0.73
CA ASP A 87 -13.48 4.11 1.76
C ASP A 87 -14.88 3.69 1.24
N PRO A 88 -14.98 2.71 0.32
CA PRO A 88 -16.26 2.34 -0.28
C PRO A 88 -17.14 1.55 0.69
N ILE A 89 -18.45 1.67 0.52
CA ILE A 89 -19.43 0.75 1.09
C ILE A 89 -19.90 -0.18 -0.02
N TYR A 90 -19.62 -1.48 0.08
CA TYR A 90 -19.99 -2.46 -0.93
C TYR A 90 -21.11 -3.40 -0.47
N GLU A 91 -22.01 -3.75 -1.38
CA GLU A 91 -23.17 -4.60 -1.13
C GLU A 91 -22.95 -6.03 -1.65
N TYR A 92 -22.87 -7.01 -0.75
CA TYR A 92 -22.88 -8.43 -1.11
C TYR A 92 -24.31 -8.99 -1.06
N LYS A 93 -24.86 -9.25 -2.26
CA LYS A 93 -26.23 -9.76 -2.47
C LYS A 93 -26.38 -11.25 -2.16
N VAL A 94 -25.33 -12.02 -2.39
CA VAL A 94 -25.29 -13.47 -2.19
C VAL A 94 -24.23 -13.78 -1.13
N GLY A 95 -24.46 -14.80 -0.32
CA GLY A 95 -23.42 -15.28 0.60
C GLY A 95 -22.40 -16.17 -0.10
N GLY A 96 -21.19 -16.20 0.42
CA GLY A 96 -20.04 -16.84 -0.21
C GLY A 96 -18.72 -16.36 0.38
N GLU A 97 -17.61 -16.84 -0.18
CA GLU A 97 -16.28 -16.33 0.14
C GLU A 97 -15.81 -15.39 -0.97
N TYR A 98 -15.46 -14.16 -0.58
CA TYR A 98 -15.03 -13.10 -1.49
C TYR A 98 -13.60 -12.69 -1.15
N GLN A 99 -12.69 -12.77 -2.13
CA GLN A 99 -11.33 -12.26 -1.98
C GLN A 99 -11.29 -10.79 -2.39
N VAL A 100 -11.30 -9.89 -1.39
CA VAL A 100 -11.23 -8.45 -1.63
C VAL A 100 -9.79 -8.03 -1.78
N THR A 101 -9.47 -7.29 -2.84
CA THR A 101 -8.13 -6.79 -3.11
C THR A 101 -8.13 -5.26 -3.18
N LEU A 102 -7.30 -4.63 -2.36
CA LEU A 102 -6.97 -3.21 -2.46
C LEU A 102 -5.65 -3.07 -3.21
N THR A 103 -5.65 -2.28 -4.27
CA THR A 103 -4.46 -1.90 -5.04
C THR A 103 -4.20 -0.41 -4.86
N VAL A 104 -2.97 -0.05 -4.50
CA VAL A 104 -2.53 1.32 -4.28
C VAL A 104 -1.40 1.62 -5.26
N LYS A 105 -1.55 2.73 -5.99
CA LYS A 105 -0.52 3.25 -6.90
C LYS A 105 0.12 4.50 -6.30
N SER A 106 1.43 4.59 -6.44
CA SER A 106 2.22 5.79 -6.20
C SER A 106 3.00 6.16 -7.47
N MET A 107 3.70 7.30 -7.45
CA MET A 107 4.53 7.77 -8.59
C MET A 107 5.46 6.71 -9.19
N LYS A 108 5.93 5.75 -8.39
CA LYS A 108 6.93 4.75 -8.81
C LYS A 108 6.58 3.30 -8.50
N ASN A 109 5.63 3.07 -7.60
CA ASN A 109 5.31 1.73 -7.08
C ASN A 109 3.82 1.45 -7.21
N LEU A 110 3.49 0.18 -7.45
CA LEU A 110 2.15 -0.38 -7.41
C LEU A 110 2.17 -1.57 -6.46
N ASN A 111 1.42 -1.50 -5.37
CA ASN A 111 1.31 -2.58 -4.38
C ASN A 111 -0.15 -2.95 -4.16
N SER A 112 -0.40 -4.18 -3.72
CA SER A 112 -1.74 -4.65 -3.40
C SER A 112 -1.73 -5.57 -2.17
N ILE A 113 -2.90 -5.68 -1.54
CA ILE A 113 -3.16 -6.63 -0.46
C ILE A 113 -4.55 -7.24 -0.66
N SER A 114 -4.70 -8.52 -0.32
CA SER A 114 -5.98 -9.21 -0.39
C SER A 114 -6.41 -9.74 0.98
N LYS A 115 -7.69 -9.61 1.32
CA LYS A 115 -8.30 -10.22 2.53
C LYS A 115 -9.54 -10.99 2.12
N ASN A 116 -9.71 -12.20 2.66
CA ASN A 116 -10.88 -13.02 2.41
C ASN A 116 -12.01 -12.62 3.36
N ILE A 117 -13.16 -12.31 2.79
CA ILE A 117 -14.40 -12.09 3.50
C ILE A 117 -15.25 -13.34 3.34
N LYS A 118 -15.48 -14.02 4.47
CA LYS A 118 -16.39 -15.16 4.51
C LYS A 118 -17.76 -14.69 4.93
N ASP A 119 -18.69 -14.77 4.00
CA ASP A 119 -20.10 -14.63 4.27
C ASP A 119 -20.74 -16.01 4.44
N LYS A 120 -21.08 -16.35 5.69
CA LYS A 120 -21.61 -17.67 6.09
C LYS A 120 -23.05 -17.91 5.66
N ARG A 121 -23.71 -16.93 5.04
CA ARG A 121 -25.07 -17.11 4.51
C ARG A 121 -25.01 -18.13 3.37
N THR A 122 -25.49 -19.34 3.60
CA THR A 122 -25.81 -20.25 2.50
C THR A 122 -26.99 -19.69 1.74
N THR A 123 -27.01 -19.83 0.41
CA THR A 123 -28.22 -19.69 -0.40
C THR A 123 -29.26 -20.66 0.17
N ASN A 124 -30.04 -20.23 1.16
CA ASN A 124 -31.15 -21.02 1.63
C ASN A 124 -32.15 -21.08 0.49
N GLN A 125 -32.27 -22.30 -0.03
CA GLN A 125 -33.26 -22.71 -0.99
C GLN A 125 -34.60 -22.08 -0.61
N ILE A 126 -35.23 -21.44 -1.60
CA ILE A 126 -36.66 -21.15 -1.54
C ILE A 126 -37.34 -22.50 -1.27
N LYS A 127 -37.96 -22.63 -0.11
CA LYS A 127 -38.86 -23.72 0.23
C LYS A 127 -40.28 -23.20 0.11
#